data_AF-A0A7C3C3D4-F1
#
_entry.id   AF-A0A7C3C3D4-F1
#
_cell.length_a   1.000
_cell.length_b   1.000
_cell.length_c   1.000
_cell.angle_alpha   90.00
_cell.angle_beta   90.00
_cell.angle_gamma   90.00
#
_symmetry.space_group_name_H-M   'P 1'
#
loop_
_entity.id
_entity.type
_entity.pdbx_description
1 polymer ?
#
loop_
_entity_poly.entity_id
_entity_poly.type
_entity_poly.pdbx_seq_one_letter_code
_entity_poly.pdbx_strand_id
1 'polypeptide(L)'
;MQQKLLEWYEKNGRHELPWRNTTDIYRIYLSEIMLQQTQVNRVRDEYYPQFLAKFPTLKALGEAPLEEVLSAWSGLGYYSRARN
;
A
#
# COMPACT_ATOMS: atom_id res chain seq x y z
N MET A 1 -3.96 0.74 -30.44
CA MET A 1 -4.72 0.42 -29.21
C MET A 1 -4.09 1.03 -27.97
N GLN A 2 -2.77 0.91 -27.77
CA GLN A 2 -2.04 1.45 -26.62
C GLN A 2 -2.29 2.96 -26.38
N GLN A 3 -2.23 3.78 -27.44
CA GLN A 3 -2.47 5.23 -27.35
C GLN A 3 -3.83 5.57 -26.72
N LYS A 4 -4.92 4.91 -27.17
CA LYS A 4 -6.28 5.16 -26.67
C LYS A 4 -6.43 4.79 -25.19
N LEU A 5 -5.76 3.72 -24.75
CA LEU A 5 -5.77 3.32 -23.34
C LEU A 5 -5.02 4.33 -22.47
N LEU A 6 -3.88 4.82 -22.95
CA LEU A 6 -3.09 5.85 -22.25
C LEU A 6 -3.87 7.16 -22.14
N GLU A 7 -4.49 7.63 -23.23
CA GLU A 7 -5.32 8.84 -23.24
C GLU A 7 -6.53 8.72 -22.29
N TRP A 8 -7.17 7.55 -22.26
CA TRP A 8 -8.27 7.30 -21.32
C TRP A 8 -7.77 7.31 -19.88
N TYR A 9 -6.63 6.66 -19.60
CA TYR A 9 -6.04 6.60 -18.27
C TYR A 9 -5.59 7.99 -17.80
N GLU A 10 -5.01 8.81 -18.66
CA GLU A 10 -4.65 10.19 -18.35
C GLU A 10 -5.88 11.00 -17.90
N LYS A 11 -7.02 10.83 -18.58
CA LYS A 11 -8.26 11.57 -18.27
C LYS A 11 -9.08 11.00 -17.12
N ASN A 12 -9.12 9.67 -16.96
CA ASN A 12 -10.07 8.97 -16.08
C ASN A 12 -9.40 8.06 -15.04
N GLY A 13 -8.07 7.97 -15.04
CA GLY A 13 -7.33 7.20 -14.08
C GLY A 13 -7.58 7.69 -12.66
N ARG A 14 -7.52 6.77 -11.69
CA ARG A 14 -7.53 7.06 -10.26
C ARG A 14 -6.18 7.64 -9.85
N HIS A 15 -5.90 8.87 -10.26
CA HIS A 15 -4.63 9.55 -10.03
C HIS A 15 -4.49 10.02 -8.59
N GLU A 16 -5.58 10.15 -7.85
CA GLU A 16 -5.61 10.58 -6.45
C GLU A 16 -5.10 9.52 -5.46
N LEU A 17 -4.86 8.28 -5.90
CA LEU A 17 -4.36 7.22 -5.03
C LEU A 17 -2.92 7.54 -4.57
N PRO A 18 -2.64 7.56 -3.26
CA PRO A 18 -1.34 8.01 -2.73
C PRO A 18 -0.14 7.26 -3.32
N TRP A 19 -0.28 5.95 -3.51
CA TRP A 19 0.76 5.07 -4.06
C TRP A 19 0.99 5.23 -5.57
N ARG A 20 0.15 5.99 -6.28
CA ARG A 20 0.36 6.34 -7.70
C ARG A 20 1.10 7.67 -7.89
N ASN A 21 1.25 8.46 -6.83
CA ASN A 21 1.91 9.77 -6.85
C ASN A 21 3.27 9.75 -6.15
N THR A 22 3.96 8.61 -6.18
CA THR A 22 5.27 8.45 -5.57
C THR A 22 6.16 7.58 -6.44
N THR A 23 7.48 7.79 -6.33
CA THR A 23 8.51 6.91 -6.90
C THR A 23 9.21 6.08 -5.82
N ASP A 24 8.79 6.21 -4.56
CA ASP A 24 9.34 5.44 -3.44
C ASP A 24 8.92 3.96 -3.55
N ILE A 25 9.92 3.11 -3.79
CA ILE A 25 9.74 1.67 -4.00
C ILE A 25 9.08 1.01 -2.79
N TYR A 26 9.43 1.42 -1.56
CA TYR A 26 8.84 0.86 -0.35
C TYR A 26 7.34 1.16 -0.29
N ARG A 27 6.97 2.41 -0.56
CA ARG A 27 5.59 2.88 -0.58
C ARG A 27 4.75 2.22 -1.67
N ILE A 28 5.32 1.99 -2.86
CA ILE A 28 4.66 1.28 -3.95
C ILE A 28 4.47 -0.19 -3.57
N TYR A 29 5.54 -0.88 -3.17
CA TYR A 29 5.51 -2.28 -2.77
C TYR A 29 4.49 -2.54 -1.65
N LEU A 30 4.49 -1.71 -0.62
CA LEU A 30 3.56 -1.80 0.50
C LEU A 30 2.10 -1.74 0.02
N SER A 31 1.79 -0.81 -0.89
CA SER A 31 0.44 -0.67 -1.41
C SER A 31 -0.02 -1.90 -2.19
N GLU A 32 0.86 -2.49 -3.00
CA GLU A 32 0.56 -3.69 -3.78
C GLU A 32 0.26 -4.89 -2.86
N ILE A 33 1.02 -5.06 -1.78
CA ILE A 33 0.77 -6.12 -0.79
C ILE A 33 -0.57 -5.91 -0.06
N MET A 34 -0.88 -4.67 0.34
CA MET A 34 -2.13 -4.36 1.03
C MET A 34 -3.36 -4.55 0.13
N LEU A 35 -3.24 -4.19 -1.15
CA LEU A 35 -4.34 -4.26 -2.13
C LEU A 35 -4.68 -5.69 -2.56
N GLN A 36 -3.82 -6.67 -2.29
CA GLN A 36 -4.18 -8.07 -2.47
C GLN A 36 -5.37 -8.41 -1.55
N GLN A 37 -6.47 -8.88 -2.12
CA GLN A 37 -7.69 -9.30 -1.41
C GLN A 37 -8.30 -8.22 -0.46
N THR A 38 -7.93 -6.93 -0.62
CA THR A 38 -8.50 -5.81 0.15
C THR A 38 -9.03 -4.74 -0.80
N GLN A 39 -10.15 -4.12 -0.43
CA GLN A 39 -10.72 -3.02 -1.21
C GLN A 39 -9.84 -1.76 -1.17
N VAL A 40 -9.74 -1.08 -2.32
CA VAL A 40 -8.93 0.14 -2.49
C VAL A 40 -9.24 1.22 -1.45
N ASN A 41 -10.53 1.50 -1.20
CA ASN A 41 -10.92 2.56 -0.26
C ASN A 41 -10.41 2.27 1.16
N ARG A 42 -10.50 1.01 1.60
CA ARG A 42 -10.02 0.60 2.92
C ARG A 42 -8.51 0.74 3.04
N VAL A 43 -7.75 0.36 2.01
CA VAL A 43 -6.29 0.56 1.99
C VAL A 43 -5.94 2.04 1.98
N ARG A 44 -6.61 2.84 1.14
CA ARG A 44 -6.38 4.28 0.98
C ARG A 44 -6.64 5.06 2.26
N ASP A 45 -7.78 4.81 2.91
CA ASP A 45 -8.30 5.68 3.96
C ASP A 45 -7.85 5.24 5.36
N GLU A 46 -7.65 3.94 5.58
CA GLU A 46 -7.36 3.40 6.91
C GLU A 46 -5.91 2.91 7.01
N TYR A 47 -5.52 1.92 6.19
CA TYR A 47 -4.31 1.15 6.49
C TYR A 47 -3.02 1.79 5.98
N TYR A 48 -2.99 2.23 4.73
CA TYR A 48 -1.79 2.78 4.12
C TYR A 48 -1.21 3.99 4.87
N PRO A 49 -2.00 5.03 5.21
CA PRO A 49 -1.48 6.18 5.94
C PRO A 49 -1.05 5.83 7.38
N GLN A 50 -1.81 5.00 8.09
CA GLN A 50 -1.49 4.59 9.46
C GLN A 50 -0.22 3.73 9.52
N PHE A 51 -0.07 2.81 8.57
CA PHE A 51 1.09 1.94 8.49
C PHE A 51 2.37 2.73 8.17
N LEU A 52 2.30 3.67 7.21
CA LEU A 52 3.43 4.54 6.88
C LEU A 52 3.77 5.53 8.00
N ALA A 53 2.80 5.97 8.79
CA ALA A 53 3.07 6.80 9.96
C ALA A 53 3.90 6.04 11.01
N LYS A 54 3.67 4.73 11.14
CA LYS A 54 4.35 3.86 12.11
C LYS A 54 5.68 3.31 11.58
N PHE A 55 5.70 2.93 10.31
CA PHE A 55 6.85 2.37 9.61
C PHE A 55 7.12 3.19 8.35
N PRO A 56 7.76 4.37 8.46
CA PRO A 56 7.92 5.28 7.32
C PRO A 56 8.91 4.77 6.26
N THR A 57 9.75 3.78 6.60
CA THR A 57 10.76 3.20 5.71
C THR A 57 10.83 1.69 5.86
N LEU A 58 11.36 1.00 4.84
CA LEU A 58 11.63 -0.43 4.90
C LEU A 58 12.57 -0.80 6.07
N LYS A 59 13.52 0.07 6.40
CA LYS A 59 14.41 -0.12 7.55
C LYS A 59 13.64 -0.07 8.87
N ALA A 60 12.79 0.95 9.06
CA ALA A 60 11.94 1.06 10.25
C ALA A 60 11.01 -0.15 10.41
N LEU A 61 10.48 -0.67 9.30
CA LEU A 61 9.70 -1.91 9.30
C LEU A 61 10.54 -3.12 9.72
N GLY A 62 11.76 -3.25 9.22
CA GLY A 62 12.65 -4.38 9.51
C GLY A 62 13.24 -4.37 10.93
N GLU A 63 13.36 -3.19 11.56
CA GLU A 63 13.82 -3.02 12.93
C GLU A 63 12.68 -3.14 13.97
N ALA A 64 11.42 -3.11 13.53
CA ALA A 64 10.27 -3.16 14.41
C ALA A 64 10.03 -4.58 14.97
N PRO A 65 9.55 -4.70 16.23
CA PRO A 65 9.08 -5.97 16.77
C PRO A 65 7.97 -6.56 15.91
N LEU A 66 8.03 -7.88 15.66
CA LEU A 66 7.03 -8.57 14.84
C LEU A 66 5.60 -8.34 15.34
N GLU A 67 5.39 -8.35 16.66
CA GLU A 67 4.06 -8.11 17.26
C GLU A 67 3.51 -6.73 16.90
N GLU A 68 4.38 -5.72 16.83
CA GLU A 68 4.00 -4.35 16.49
C GLU A 68 3.56 -4.24 15.02
N VAL A 69 4.27 -4.95 14.13
CA VAL A 69 3.94 -5.07 12.70
C VAL A 69 2.63 -5.80 12.52
N LEU A 70 2.43 -6.94 13.21
CA LEU A 70 1.19 -7.72 13.16
C LEU A 70 -0.01 -6.93 13.69
N SER A 71 0.20 -6.16 14.76
CA SER A 71 -0.83 -5.27 15.32
C SER A 71 -1.26 -4.21 14.30
N ALA A 72 -0.31 -3.56 13.62
CA ALA A 72 -0.59 -2.57 12.58
C ALA A 72 -1.24 -3.18 11.32
N TRP A 73 -1.00 -4.46 11.05
CA TRP A 73 -1.61 -5.19 9.93
C TRP A 73 -2.99 -5.79 10.27
N SER A 74 -3.39 -5.76 11.54
CA SER A 74 -4.61 -6.40 12.03
C SER A 74 -5.85 -5.85 11.32
N GLY A 75 -6.65 -6.75 10.75
CA GLY A 75 -7.90 -6.43 10.04
C GLY A 75 -7.80 -6.32 8.50
N LEU A 76 -6.59 -6.28 7.91
CA LEU A 76 -6.39 -6.45 6.45
C LEU A 76 -6.55 -7.90 5.97
N GLY A 77 -6.66 -8.85 6.91
CA GLY A 77 -6.69 -10.28 6.62
C GLY A 77 -5.30 -10.85 6.31
N TYR A 78 -5.08 -12.09 6.76
CA TYR A 78 -3.87 -12.91 6.57
C TYR A 78 -2.58 -12.48 7.29
N TYR A 79 -2.32 -13.15 8.41
CA TYR A 79 -1.05 -13.16 9.17
C TYR A 79 0.16 -13.74 8.40
N SER A 80 -0.06 -14.39 7.24
CA SER A 80 1.01 -14.98 6.43
C SER A 80 1.70 -13.99 5.49
N ARG A 81 1.04 -12.90 5.07
CA ARG A 81 1.63 -11.90 4.16
C ARG A 81 2.63 -10.98 4.84
N ALA A 82 2.48 -10.75 6.14
CA ALA A 82 3.44 -9.98 6.94
C ALA A 82 4.72 -10.79 7.31
N ARG A 83 4.82 -12.07 6.91
CA ARG A 83 5.94 -12.96 7.24
C ARG A 83 6.79 -13.40 6.03
N ASN A 84 6.38 -13.10 4.80
CA ASN A 84 7.09 -13.47 3.57
C ASN A 84 7.92 -12.33 3.01
#